data_AF-A0A2R5LFP5-F1
#
_entry.id   AF-A0A2R5LFP5-F1
#
_cell.length_a   1.000
_cell.length_b   1.000
_cell.length_c   1.000
_cell.angle_alpha   90.00
_cell.angle_beta   90.00
_cell.angle_gamma   90.00
#
_symmetry.space_group_name_H-M   'P 1'
#
loop_
_entity.id
_entity.type
_entity.pdbx_description
1 polymer ?
#
loop_
_entity_poly.entity_id
_entity_poly.type
_entity_poly.pdbx_seq_one_letter_code
_entity_poly.pdbx_strand_id
1 'polypeptide(L)'
;RGLHQGRAINIGKRLWRTEHGTPAKWNACRIFADEPDWSFADGRPAPLNVRQKERYLQQIDYCKTVVKMLKELHDAKEAQVGHIKSVLEKKQQIMSGKFRAKGIEALKTQHHAERARS
;
A
#
# COMPACT_ATOMS: atom_id res chain seq x y z
N ARG A 1 37.62 -29.95 -1.31
CA ARG A 1 36.45 -29.03 -1.24
C ARG A 1 36.52 -28.32 0.11
N GLY A 2 36.81 -27.02 0.11
CA GLY A 2 37.09 -26.29 1.35
C GLY A 2 35.83 -25.91 2.13
N LEU A 3 35.98 -25.84 3.45
CA LEU A 3 34.93 -25.47 4.42
C LEU A 3 34.21 -24.16 4.06
N HIS A 4 34.84 -23.27 3.29
CA HIS A 4 34.29 -21.98 2.86
C HIS A 4 33.10 -22.05 1.87
N GLN A 5 32.82 -23.23 1.28
CA GLN A 5 31.66 -23.45 0.39
C GLN A 5 30.56 -24.33 1.01
N GLY A 6 30.61 -24.61 2.31
CA GLY A 6 29.59 -25.41 2.99
C GLY A 6 28.20 -24.77 2.93
N ARG A 7 27.15 -25.61 2.83
CA ARG A 7 25.74 -25.17 2.72
C ARG A 7 25.33 -24.24 3.86
N ALA A 8 25.69 -24.56 5.09
CA ALA A 8 25.38 -23.77 6.29
C ALA A 8 26.04 -22.37 6.25
N ILE A 9 27.30 -22.28 5.80
CA ILE A 9 28.03 -21.01 5.66
C ILE A 9 27.42 -20.14 4.56
N ASN A 10 26.99 -20.74 3.45
CA ASN A 10 26.29 -20.01 2.38
C ASN A 10 24.92 -19.49 2.83
N ILE A 11 24.20 -20.24 3.68
CA ILE A 11 22.93 -19.80 4.28
C ILE A 11 23.18 -18.64 5.25
N GLY A 12 24.14 -18.77 6.17
CA GLY A 12 24.48 -17.71 7.11
C GLY A 12 24.89 -16.40 6.43
N LYS A 13 25.70 -16.48 5.36
CA LYS A 13 26.07 -15.32 4.54
C LYS A 13 24.87 -14.67 3.85
N ARG A 14 23.91 -15.48 3.37
CA ARG A 14 22.70 -14.98 2.72
C ARG A 14 21.77 -14.28 3.71
N LEU A 15 21.58 -14.86 4.89
CA LEU A 15 20.75 -14.31 5.96
C LEU A 15 21.30 -12.97 6.45
N TRP A 16 22.60 -12.92 6.76
CA TRP A 16 23.26 -11.68 7.16
C TRP A 16 23.07 -10.58 6.11
N ARG A 17 23.25 -10.90 4.82
CA ARG A 17 23.04 -9.92 3.73
C ARG A 17 21.62 -9.36 3.72
N THR A 18 20.61 -10.22 3.81
CA THR A 18 19.21 -9.81 3.81
C THR A 18 18.84 -9.00 5.05
N GLU A 19 19.35 -9.36 6.22
CA GLU A 19 19.14 -8.62 7.47
C GLU A 19 19.73 -7.21 7.39
N HIS A 20 20.83 -7.03 6.64
CA HIS A 20 21.51 -5.75 6.44
C HIS A 20 21.03 -5.02 5.18
N GLY A 21 19.86 -5.36 4.64
CA GLY A 21 19.25 -4.65 3.52
C GLY A 21 19.95 -4.84 2.16
N THR A 22 20.83 -5.85 2.03
CA THR A 22 21.47 -6.19 0.75
C THR A 22 20.86 -7.44 0.12
N PRO A 23 20.98 -7.61 -1.20
CA PRO A 23 20.42 -8.78 -1.86
C PRO A 23 21.06 -10.08 -1.38
N ALA A 24 20.21 -11.10 -1.25
CA ALA A 24 20.61 -12.46 -0.88
C ALA A 24 21.75 -13.02 -1.74
N LYS A 25 21.72 -12.73 -3.05
CA LYS A 25 22.81 -13.03 -3.98
C LYS A 25 23.69 -11.80 -4.12
N TRP A 26 24.99 -11.95 -3.93
CA TRP A 26 25.93 -10.83 -3.99
C TRP A 26 25.88 -10.10 -5.35
N ASN A 27 25.73 -10.84 -6.45
CA ASN A 27 25.69 -10.31 -7.81
C ASN A 27 24.35 -9.66 -8.19
N ALA A 28 23.36 -9.70 -7.31
CA ALA A 28 22.11 -8.98 -7.48
C ALA A 28 22.17 -7.57 -6.84
N CYS A 29 23.28 -7.23 -6.19
CA CYS A 29 23.51 -5.87 -5.70
C CYS A 29 23.50 -4.88 -6.86
N ARG A 30 22.80 -3.75 -6.70
CA ARG A 30 22.68 -2.70 -7.72
C ARG A 30 24.05 -2.24 -8.24
N ILE A 31 24.99 -2.00 -7.33
CA ILE A 31 26.35 -1.56 -7.67
C ILE A 31 26.98 -2.56 -8.64
N PHE A 32 26.98 -3.84 -8.29
CA PHE A 32 27.58 -4.86 -9.15
C PHE A 32 26.80 -5.11 -10.46
N ALA A 33 25.47 -5.08 -10.41
CA ALA A 33 24.65 -5.47 -11.56
C ALA A 33 24.47 -4.34 -12.59
N ASP A 34 24.35 -3.10 -12.13
CA ASP A 34 23.90 -1.97 -12.93
C ASP A 34 25.01 -0.96 -13.24
N GLU A 35 26.13 -0.99 -12.52
CA GLU A 35 27.32 -0.20 -12.86
C GLU A 35 27.99 -0.76 -14.13
N PRO A 36 28.53 0.09 -15.01
CA PRO A 36 29.19 -0.39 -16.22
C PRO A 36 30.57 -0.98 -15.90
N ASP A 37 30.88 -2.12 -16.52
CA ASP A 37 32.18 -2.81 -16.34
C ASP A 37 33.37 -2.02 -16.95
N TRP A 38 33.08 -1.03 -17.81
CA TRP A 38 34.09 -0.21 -18.50
C TRP A 38 33.53 1.18 -18.84
N SER A 39 34.42 2.10 -19.23
CA SER A 39 34.06 3.42 -19.78
C SER A 39 35.07 3.83 -20.86
N PHE A 40 34.72 4.81 -21.69
CA PHE A 40 35.68 5.33 -22.69
C PHE A 40 36.79 6.12 -21.98
N ALA A 41 38.01 6.13 -22.54
CA ALA A 41 39.13 6.88 -21.98
C ALA A 41 38.83 8.39 -21.82
N ASP A 42 37.99 8.93 -22.70
CA ASP A 42 37.53 10.32 -22.66
C ASP A 42 36.49 10.60 -21.55
N GLY A 43 36.11 9.58 -20.77
CA GLY A 43 35.11 9.68 -19.69
C GLY A 43 33.66 9.57 -20.15
N ARG A 44 33.40 9.31 -21.43
CA ARG A 44 32.05 9.00 -21.90
C ARG A 44 31.54 7.70 -21.26
N PRO A 45 30.24 7.62 -20.91
CA PRO A 45 29.68 6.42 -20.31
C PRO A 45 29.64 5.27 -21.33
N ALA A 46 29.78 4.05 -20.84
CA ALA A 46 29.54 2.87 -21.65
C ALA A 46 28.04 2.76 -22.02
N PRO A 47 27.73 2.23 -23.21
CA PRO A 47 26.35 1.93 -23.57
C PRO A 47 25.75 0.86 -22.65
N LEU A 48 24.44 0.91 -22.47
CA LEU A 48 23.70 -0.05 -21.64
C LEU A 48 23.76 -1.46 -22.23
N ASN A 49 24.05 -2.44 -21.38
CA ASN A 49 23.92 -3.85 -21.72
C ASN A 49 22.45 -4.24 -21.91
N VAL A 50 22.17 -5.23 -22.77
CA VAL A 50 20.80 -5.71 -23.05
C VAL A 50 20.06 -6.08 -21.75
N ARG A 51 20.72 -6.85 -20.87
CA ARG A 51 20.13 -7.27 -19.59
C ARG A 51 19.94 -6.13 -18.60
N GLN A 52 20.81 -5.10 -18.62
CA GLN A 52 20.61 -3.90 -17.81
C GLN A 52 19.36 -3.17 -18.27
N LYS A 53 19.22 -2.96 -19.59
CA LYS A 53 18.03 -2.36 -20.20
C LYS A 53 16.76 -3.13 -19.86
N GLU A 54 16.76 -4.46 -19.96
CA GLU A 54 15.62 -5.30 -19.59
C GLU A 54 15.20 -5.10 -18.13
N ARG A 55 16.15 -5.10 -17.20
CA ARG A 55 15.86 -4.84 -15.77
C ARG A 55 15.27 -3.46 -15.55
N TYR A 56 15.79 -2.43 -16.21
CA TYR A 56 15.23 -1.08 -16.11
C TYR A 56 13.79 -1.03 -16.61
N LEU A 57 13.49 -1.67 -17.74
CA LEU A 57 12.14 -1.72 -18.28
C LEU A 57 11.18 -2.49 -17.36
N GLN A 58 11.63 -3.60 -16.78
CA GLN A 58 10.86 -4.35 -15.77
C GLN A 58 10.58 -3.49 -14.53
N GLN A 59 11.59 -2.75 -14.04
CA GLN A 59 11.41 -1.87 -12.89
C GLN A 59 10.40 -0.76 -13.17
N ILE A 60 10.41 -0.18 -14.38
CA ILE A 60 9.42 0.80 -14.83
C ILE A 60 8.01 0.19 -14.82
N ASP A 61 7.85 -1.04 -15.30
CA ASP A 61 6.57 -1.73 -15.32
C ASP A 61 6.03 -2.00 -13.91
N TYR A 62 6.90 -2.44 -13.00
CA TYR A 62 6.56 -2.60 -11.59
C TYR A 62 6.12 -1.27 -10.96
N CYS A 63 6.86 -0.18 -11.20
CA CYS A 63 6.50 1.15 -10.70
C CYS A 63 5.13 1.59 -11.22
N LYS A 64 4.84 1.42 -12.52
CA LYS A 64 3.54 1.75 -13.10
C LYS A 64 2.41 0.95 -12.45
N THR A 65 2.64 -0.34 -12.25
CA THR A 65 1.66 -1.25 -11.63
C THR A 65 1.37 -0.86 -10.18
N VAL A 66 2.40 -0.57 -9.39
CA VAL A 66 2.25 -0.14 -7.99
C VAL A 66 1.45 1.16 -7.91
N VAL A 67 1.78 2.16 -8.73
CA VAL A 67 1.07 3.44 -8.75
C VAL A 67 -0.39 3.26 -9.13
N LYS A 68 -0.67 2.43 -10.14
CA LYS A 68 -2.04 2.10 -10.56
C LYS A 68 -2.84 1.47 -9.41
N MET A 69 -2.30 0.45 -8.76
CA MET A 69 -2.96 -0.25 -7.65
C MET A 69 -3.22 0.67 -6.46
N LEU A 70 -2.26 1.55 -6.12
CA LEU A 70 -2.44 2.53 -5.05
C LEU A 70 -3.57 3.51 -5.35
N LYS A 71 -3.68 3.95 -6.61
CA LYS A 71 -4.79 4.79 -7.05
C LYS A 71 -6.13 4.07 -6.94
N GLU A 72 -6.22 2.84 -7.44
CA GLU A 72 -7.45 2.04 -7.37
C GLU A 72 -7.92 1.83 -5.92
N LEU A 73 -7.00 1.56 -5.00
CA LEU A 73 -7.30 1.44 -3.57
C LEU A 73 -7.78 2.76 -2.96
N HIS A 74 -7.17 3.87 -3.36
CA HIS A 74 -7.57 5.20 -2.91
C HIS A 74 -8.99 5.53 -3.37
N ASP A 75 -9.26 5.38 -4.67
CA ASP A 75 -10.55 5.64 -5.30
C ASP A 75 -11.65 4.77 -4.64
N ALA A 76 -11.37 3.49 -4.39
CA ALA A 76 -12.29 2.59 -3.70
C ALA A 76 -12.60 3.04 -2.25
N LYS A 77 -11.59 3.52 -1.52
CA LYS A 77 -11.76 4.05 -0.17
C LYS A 77 -12.63 5.31 -0.18
N GLU A 78 -12.38 6.23 -1.09
CA GLU A 78 -13.16 7.46 -1.23
C GLU A 78 -14.62 7.17 -1.61
N ALA A 79 -14.83 6.26 -2.56
CA ALA A 79 -16.16 5.81 -2.97
C ALA A 79 -16.95 5.23 -1.80
N GLN A 80 -16.31 4.40 -0.96
CA GLN A 80 -16.95 3.81 0.22
C GLN A 80 -17.32 4.88 1.26
N VAL A 81 -16.43 5.84 1.51
CA VAL A 81 -16.71 6.96 2.42
C VAL A 81 -17.86 7.81 1.90
N GLY A 82 -17.88 8.11 0.60
CA GLY A 82 -18.97 8.83 -0.05
C GLY A 82 -20.30 8.08 0.05
N HIS A 83 -20.28 6.76 -0.16
CA HIS A 83 -21.47 5.92 -0.02
C HIS A 83 -22.04 5.98 1.39
N ILE A 84 -21.21 5.77 2.42
CA ILE A 84 -21.62 5.81 3.83
C ILE A 84 -22.23 7.17 4.18
N LYS A 85 -21.59 8.28 3.77
CA LYS A 85 -22.12 9.63 3.98
C LYS A 85 -23.49 9.80 3.33
N SER A 86 -23.64 9.39 2.07
CA SER A 86 -24.93 9.49 1.35
C SER A 86 -26.04 8.67 2.02
N VAL A 87 -25.72 7.50 2.58
CA VAL A 87 -26.69 6.65 3.30
C VAL A 87 -27.10 7.30 4.60
N LEU A 88 -26.15 7.90 5.34
CA LEU A 88 -26.45 8.63 6.58
C LEU A 88 -27.29 9.87 6.31
N GLU A 89 -26.95 10.68 5.30
CA GLU A 89 -27.71 11.85 4.89
C GLU A 89 -29.14 11.47 4.48
N LYS A 90 -29.31 10.41 3.66
CA LYS A 90 -30.64 9.90 3.30
C LYS A 90 -31.44 9.48 4.53
N LYS A 91 -30.82 8.76 5.48
CA LYS A 91 -31.47 8.36 6.74
C LYS A 91 -31.89 9.60 7.54
N GLN A 92 -31.03 10.61 7.65
CA GLN A 92 -31.33 11.86 8.35
C GLN A 92 -32.47 12.63 7.67
N GLN A 93 -32.46 12.75 6.33
CA GLN A 93 -33.54 13.38 5.57
C GLN A 93 -34.86 12.66 5.80
N ILE A 94 -34.88 11.33 5.68
CA ILE A 94 -36.09 10.52 5.96
C ILE A 94 -36.56 10.74 7.40
N MET A 95 -35.66 10.73 8.39
CA MET A 95 -36.01 10.97 9.79
C MET A 95 -36.56 12.38 10.02
N SER A 96 -35.98 13.40 9.40
CA SER A 96 -36.44 14.79 9.51
C SER A 96 -37.81 15.01 8.86
N GLY A 97 -38.12 14.25 7.80
CA GLY A 97 -39.42 14.27 7.13
C GLY A 97 -40.49 13.41 7.79
N LYS A 98 -40.18 12.62 8.83
CA LYS A 98 -41.18 11.82 9.53
C LYS A 98 -42.10 12.71 10.36
N PHE A 99 -43.40 12.49 10.24
CA PHE A 99 -44.38 13.11 11.12
C PHE A 99 -44.13 12.72 12.58
N ARG A 100 -44.51 13.61 13.50
CA ARG A 100 -44.42 13.37 14.94
C ARG A 100 -45.21 12.12 15.32
N ALA A 101 -44.61 11.25 16.15
CA ALA A 101 -45.30 10.08 16.67
C ALA A 101 -46.59 10.50 17.41
N LYS A 102 -47.68 9.78 17.17
CA LYS A 102 -48.98 9.97 17.83
C LYS A 102 -49.36 8.72 18.62
N GLY A 103 -50.31 8.85 19.55
CA GLY A 103 -50.84 7.74 20.35
C GLY A 103 -49.99 7.38 21.57
N ILE A 104 -49.78 6.08 21.80
CA ILE A 104 -49.18 5.55 23.04
C ILE A 104 -47.75 6.07 23.28
N GLU A 105 -46.94 6.27 22.24
CA GLU A 105 -45.60 6.83 22.40
C GLU A 105 -45.63 8.27 22.90
N ALA A 106 -46.54 9.11 22.38
CA ALA A 106 -46.64 10.50 22.82
C ALA A 106 -47.02 10.60 24.32
N LEU A 107 -47.90 9.71 24.77
CA LEU A 107 -48.31 9.62 26.18
C LEU A 107 -47.15 9.16 27.09
N LYS A 108 -46.35 8.18 26.64
CA LYS A 108 -45.15 7.74 27.38
C LYS A 108 -44.14 8.87 27.51
N THR A 109 -43.87 9.63 26.44
CA THR A 109 -42.92 10.76 26.47
C THR A 109 -43.38 11.84 27.44
N GLN A 110 -44.69 12.14 27.50
CA GLN A 110 -45.26 13.09 28.46
C GLN A 110 -45.10 12.62 29.91
N HIS A 111 -45.47 11.36 30.19
CA HIS A 111 -45.34 10.76 31.52
C HIS A 111 -43.87 10.71 32.00
N HIS A 112 -42.91 10.44 31.11
CA HIS A 112 -41.47 10.51 31.45
C HIS A 112 -41.03 11.96 31.72
N ALA A 113 -41.50 12.93 30.94
CA ALA A 113 -41.18 14.34 31.13
C ALA A 113 -41.80 14.97 32.38
N GLU A 114 -42.92 14.43 32.87
CA GLU A 114 -43.54 14.81 34.16
C GLU A 114 -42.76 14.21 35.34
N ARG A 115 -42.35 12.94 35.26
CA ARG A 115 -41.50 12.30 36.28
C ARG A 115 -40.14 12.96 36.48
N ALA A 116 -39.57 13.56 35.44
CA ALA A 116 -38.29 14.26 35.55
C ALA A 116 -38.40 15.67 36.18
N ARG A 117 -39.62 16.19 36.37
CA ARG A 117 -39.90 17.51 36.94
C ARG A 117 -40.32 17.48 38.41
N SER A 118 -40.61 16.30 38.96
CA SER A 118 -40.85 16.05 40.40
C SER A 118 -39.55 15.62 41.08
#